data_AF-X1U617-F1
#
_entry.id   AF-X1U617-F1
#
_cell.length_a   1.000
_cell.length_b   1.000
_cell.length_c   1.000
_cell.angle_alpha   90.00
_cell.angle_beta   90.00
_cell.angle_gamma   90.00
#
_symmetry.space_group_name_H-M   'P 1'
#
loop_
_entity.id
_entity.type
_entity.pdbx_description
1 polymer ?
#
loop_
_entity_poly.entity_id
_entity_poly.type
_entity_poly.pdbx_seq_one_letter_code
_entity_poly.pdbx_strand_id
1 'polypeptide(L)'
;MKFPKGTTLDWSWLNIAPEDMANVEVGDLKAPTKPLDMASQKITSLPTPTAGSEPATKDFVESLVQGLDWQQSVLGELDTPPGTPTTGDRYLVIATATGDWVGHENDIAEWDGSVWVFTTPNKGFATWIEDTNALKVWNGTVWVLFGSTSDHGNLIGLADDDHPQYLNNARHDLPARHPLGTVVPHDSLADLAEKAHSSLTGVGPSDHHVKTGNYEVFPNTEEVTSVPAPAAENLGRIMRERTGADEVTIVKLCVQNSSNNYEWIQLAIST
;
A
#
# COMPACT_ATOMS: atom_id res chain seq x y z
N MET A 1 19.76 11.20 77.58
CA MET A 1 21.22 11.16 77.34
C MET A 1 21.38 10.80 75.87
N LYS A 2 22.05 11.63 75.04
CA LYS A 2 22.20 11.33 73.60
C LYS A 2 23.31 10.29 73.41
N PHE A 3 23.01 9.13 72.85
CA PHE A 3 23.99 8.10 72.55
C PHE A 3 24.72 8.40 71.22
N PRO A 4 26.06 8.22 71.12
CA PRO A 4 26.80 8.47 69.89
C PRO A 4 26.49 7.41 68.82
N LYS A 5 26.29 7.83 67.56
CA LYS A 5 26.12 6.88 66.43
C LYS A 5 27.41 6.07 66.23
N GLY A 6 27.31 4.73 66.27
CA GLY A 6 28.39 3.81 65.87
C GLY A 6 29.03 2.95 66.97
N THR A 7 28.58 3.01 68.23
CA THR A 7 29.07 2.06 69.25
C THR A 7 28.28 0.75 69.22
N THR A 8 28.97 -0.38 69.31
CA THR A 8 28.34 -1.71 69.46
C THR A 8 27.67 -1.79 70.82
N LEU A 9 26.41 -1.35 70.88
CA LEU A 9 25.52 -1.52 72.01
C LEU A 9 25.22 -3.00 72.19
N ASP A 10 25.46 -3.50 73.40
CA ASP A 10 24.96 -4.78 73.86
C ASP A 10 23.43 -4.68 73.96
N TRP A 11 22.73 -5.39 73.06
CA TRP A 11 21.28 -5.39 72.95
C TRP A 11 20.59 -6.30 73.99
N SER A 12 21.34 -6.83 74.97
CA SER A 12 20.75 -7.63 76.03
C SER A 12 20.01 -6.75 77.05
N TRP A 13 18.71 -6.57 76.79
CA TRP A 13 17.66 -6.29 77.79
C TRP A 13 17.56 -4.89 78.43
N LEU A 14 17.76 -3.84 77.65
CA LEU A 14 17.08 -2.57 77.95
C LEU A 14 15.97 -2.39 76.91
N ASN A 15 14.73 -2.28 77.38
CA ASN A 15 13.59 -1.90 76.54
C ASN A 15 14.02 -0.65 75.77
N ILE A 16 14.18 -0.79 74.45
CA ILE A 16 14.35 0.37 73.58
C ILE A 16 13.15 1.26 73.86
N ALA A 17 13.42 2.50 74.26
CA ALA A 17 12.36 3.41 74.60
C ALA A 17 11.48 3.59 73.34
N PRO A 18 10.14 3.59 73.44
CA PRO A 18 9.26 3.68 72.27
C PRO A 18 9.61 4.84 71.32
N GLU A 19 10.14 5.94 71.87
CA GLU A 19 10.67 7.08 71.13
C GLU A 19 11.89 6.78 70.26
N ASP A 20 12.72 5.82 70.65
CA ASP A 20 13.90 5.37 69.90
C ASP A 20 13.52 4.36 68.81
N MET A 21 12.41 3.63 68.97
CA MET A 21 11.85 2.75 67.93
C MET A 21 11.08 3.51 66.86
N ALA A 22 10.45 4.62 67.24
CA ALA A 22 9.58 5.42 66.37
C ALA A 22 10.30 6.06 65.17
N ASN A 23 11.62 6.12 65.19
CA ASN A 23 12.45 6.77 64.16
C ASN A 23 13.41 5.81 63.44
N VAL A 24 13.25 4.50 63.58
CA VAL A 24 14.12 3.54 62.88
C VAL A 24 13.77 3.52 61.40
N GLU A 25 14.67 4.02 60.55
CA GLU A 25 14.54 3.98 59.10
C GLU A 25 15.25 2.75 58.51
N VAL A 26 14.79 2.28 57.33
CA VAL A 26 15.42 1.15 56.63
C VAL A 26 16.91 1.40 56.36
N GLY A 27 17.31 2.66 56.15
CA GLY A 27 18.70 3.06 55.96
C GLY A 27 19.58 2.97 57.21
N ASP A 28 19.00 2.93 58.41
CA ASP A 28 19.74 2.74 59.66
C ASP A 28 20.05 1.24 59.92
N LEU A 29 19.46 0.33 59.15
CA LEU A 29 19.71 -1.10 59.25
C LEU A 29 21.03 -1.48 58.56
N LYS A 30 21.78 -2.40 59.16
CA LYS A 30 22.97 -2.98 58.52
C LYS A 30 22.58 -3.65 57.21
N ALA A 31 23.43 -3.50 56.18
CA ALA A 31 23.23 -4.10 54.87
C ALA A 31 22.76 -5.56 54.99
N PRO A 32 21.60 -5.92 54.41
CA PRO A 32 21.11 -7.30 54.42
C PRO A 32 22.15 -8.21 53.77
N THR A 33 22.52 -9.28 54.47
CA THR A 33 23.43 -10.32 53.94
C THR A 33 22.66 -11.56 53.47
N LYS A 34 21.34 -11.52 53.56
CA LYS A 34 20.37 -12.53 53.14
C LYS A 34 19.16 -11.83 52.50
N PRO A 35 18.34 -12.53 51.69
CA PRO A 35 17.09 -11.98 51.16
C PRO A 35 16.19 -11.43 52.27
N LEU A 36 15.56 -10.29 52.01
CA LEU A 36 14.53 -9.72 52.89
C LEU A 36 13.18 -10.37 52.55
N ASP A 37 12.67 -11.21 53.44
CA ASP A 37 11.30 -11.71 53.33
C ASP A 37 10.31 -10.60 53.70
N MET A 38 9.35 -10.35 52.81
CA MET A 38 8.34 -9.31 52.96
C MET A 38 7.01 -9.85 53.50
N ALA A 39 6.80 -11.17 53.51
CA ALA A 39 5.51 -11.79 53.81
C ALA A 39 4.35 -11.03 53.10
N SER A 40 3.39 -10.48 53.85
CA SER A 40 2.25 -9.71 53.31
C SER A 40 2.43 -8.18 53.38
N GLN A 41 3.63 -7.69 53.69
CA GLN A 41 3.91 -6.26 53.78
C GLN A 41 4.01 -5.64 52.37
N LYS A 42 3.36 -4.50 52.17
CA LYS A 42 3.36 -3.76 50.89
C LYS A 42 4.50 -2.74 50.85
N ILE A 43 5.14 -2.58 49.70
CA ILE A 43 5.98 -1.39 49.41
C ILE A 43 5.07 -0.33 48.77
N THR A 44 4.94 0.83 49.39
CA THR A 44 4.10 1.94 48.90
C THR A 44 4.96 3.17 48.61
N SER A 45 4.48 4.07 47.74
CA SER A 45 5.11 5.37 47.44
C SER A 45 6.49 5.29 46.75
N LEU A 46 6.70 4.29 45.88
CA LEU A 46 7.88 4.25 45.02
C LEU A 46 7.86 5.41 44.01
N PRO A 47 8.97 6.16 43.83
CA PRO A 47 9.06 7.20 42.82
C PRO A 47 9.20 6.61 41.41
N THR A 48 8.98 7.43 40.38
CA THR A 48 9.26 7.05 38.99
C THR A 48 10.74 6.70 38.83
N PRO A 49 11.09 5.50 38.33
CA PRO A 49 12.47 5.11 38.10
C PRO A 49 13.20 6.01 37.10
N THR A 50 14.45 6.35 37.42
CA THR A 50 15.38 7.15 36.62
C THR A 50 16.65 6.38 36.26
N ALA A 51 16.92 5.24 36.90
CA ALA A 51 18.05 4.36 36.62
C ALA A 51 17.65 2.87 36.62
N GLY A 52 18.38 2.04 35.86
CA GLY A 52 18.04 0.62 35.65
C GLY A 52 18.16 -0.29 36.88
N SER A 53 18.72 0.19 37.99
CA SER A 53 18.83 -0.55 39.26
C SER A 53 17.75 -0.19 40.28
N GLU A 54 16.83 0.72 39.92
CA GLU A 54 15.75 1.15 40.80
C GLU A 54 14.53 0.23 40.69
N PRO A 55 13.80 -0.01 41.80
CA PRO A 55 12.54 -0.74 41.75
C PRO A 55 11.49 0.05 40.95
N ALA A 56 10.84 -0.62 40.01
CA ALA A 56 9.78 -0.02 39.18
C ALA A 56 8.38 -0.38 39.71
N THR A 57 7.45 0.57 39.62
CA THR A 57 6.02 0.25 39.80
C THR A 57 5.51 -0.54 38.59
N LYS A 58 4.49 -1.37 38.80
CA LYS A 58 3.80 -2.09 37.71
C LYS A 58 3.29 -1.11 36.66
N ASP A 59 2.62 -0.05 37.10
CA ASP A 59 2.12 1.04 36.24
C ASP A 59 3.22 1.67 35.38
N PHE A 60 4.44 1.86 35.93
CA PHE A 60 5.55 2.42 35.16
C PHE A 60 6.05 1.44 34.09
N VAL A 61 6.19 0.15 34.41
CA VAL A 61 6.59 -0.88 33.44
C VAL A 61 5.55 -1.01 32.33
N GLU A 62 4.27 -0.98 32.69
CA GLU A 62 3.14 -1.04 31.74
C GLU A 62 3.08 0.21 30.87
N SER A 63 3.33 1.39 31.43
CA SER A 63 3.41 2.65 30.67
C SER A 63 4.56 2.68 29.66
N LEU A 64 5.67 1.96 29.90
CA LEU A 64 6.80 1.89 28.98
C LEU A 64 6.54 0.92 27.80
N VAL A 65 5.61 -0.01 27.96
CA VAL A 65 5.13 -0.94 26.93
C VAL A 65 3.97 -0.29 26.15
N GLN A 66 4.24 0.78 25.40
CA GLN A 66 3.39 1.36 24.33
C GLN A 66 1.87 1.45 24.57
N GLY A 67 1.39 1.62 25.81
CA GLY A 67 -0.05 1.63 26.10
C GLY A 67 -0.75 0.28 25.90
N LEU A 68 0.00 -0.83 25.89
CA LEU A 68 -0.55 -2.18 25.94
C LEU A 68 -0.73 -2.61 27.39
N ASP A 69 -1.92 -3.07 27.70
CA ASP A 69 -2.27 -3.69 28.98
C ASP A 69 -2.12 -5.21 28.81
N TRP A 70 -0.96 -5.75 29.20
CA TRP A 70 -0.61 -7.14 28.96
C TRP A 70 -1.35 -8.11 29.91
N GLN A 71 -1.96 -9.14 29.33
CA GLN A 71 -2.63 -10.24 30.03
C GLN A 71 -1.88 -11.57 29.86
N GLN A 72 -2.10 -12.51 30.78
CA GLN A 72 -1.57 -13.88 30.60
C GLN A 72 -2.10 -14.48 29.30
N SER A 73 -1.34 -15.43 28.74
CA SER A 73 -1.73 -16.13 27.53
C SER A 73 -3.06 -16.86 27.70
N VAL A 74 -3.72 -17.08 26.58
CA VAL A 74 -4.89 -17.94 26.48
C VAL A 74 -4.54 -19.14 25.61
N LEU A 75 -5.10 -20.30 25.96
CA LEU A 75 -4.90 -21.55 25.24
C LEU A 75 -5.43 -21.48 23.81
N GLY A 76 -6.53 -20.74 23.61
CA GLY A 76 -7.13 -20.56 22.30
C GLY A 76 -8.35 -19.66 22.30
N GLU A 77 -9.00 -19.61 21.14
CA GLU A 77 -10.23 -18.85 20.89
C GLU A 77 -11.41 -19.80 20.69
N LEU A 78 -12.43 -19.71 21.55
CA LEU A 78 -13.53 -20.66 21.56
C LEU A 78 -14.88 -19.96 21.81
N ASP A 79 -15.95 -20.51 21.22
CA ASP A 79 -17.32 -20.05 21.44
C ASP A 79 -18.04 -20.87 22.54
N THR A 80 -17.45 -21.99 22.95
CA THR A 80 -18.07 -22.95 23.87
C THR A 80 -17.01 -23.38 24.89
N PRO A 81 -17.32 -23.35 26.20
CA PRO A 81 -16.38 -23.80 27.22
C PRO A 81 -15.98 -25.27 26.99
N PRO A 82 -14.70 -25.63 27.17
CA PRO A 82 -14.28 -27.02 27.16
C PRO A 82 -15.00 -27.80 28.27
N GLY A 83 -15.39 -29.05 27.99
CA GLY A 83 -16.14 -29.86 28.94
C GLY A 83 -15.35 -30.34 30.17
N THR A 84 -14.01 -30.27 30.12
CA THR A 84 -13.10 -30.66 31.21
C THR A 84 -11.96 -29.65 31.37
N PRO A 85 -12.25 -28.42 31.84
CA PRO A 85 -11.21 -27.42 32.06
C PRO A 85 -10.35 -27.78 33.27
N THR A 86 -9.08 -27.40 33.24
CA THR A 86 -8.15 -27.45 34.36
C THR A 86 -7.97 -26.08 35.00
N THR A 87 -7.69 -26.02 36.30
CA THR A 87 -7.51 -24.74 37.01
C THR A 87 -6.41 -23.91 36.35
N GLY A 88 -6.73 -22.67 36.02
CA GLY A 88 -5.84 -21.74 35.31
C GLY A 88 -5.96 -21.81 33.79
N ASP A 89 -6.80 -22.69 33.23
CA ASP A 89 -7.10 -22.66 31.79
C ASP A 89 -7.74 -21.32 31.43
N ARG A 90 -7.20 -20.67 30.40
CA ARG A 90 -7.68 -19.39 29.91
C ARG A 90 -8.04 -19.46 28.44
N TYR A 91 -9.16 -18.85 28.05
CA TYR A 91 -9.62 -18.79 26.67
C TYR A 91 -10.14 -17.40 26.34
N LEU A 92 -9.97 -16.98 25.09
CA LEU A 92 -10.66 -15.81 24.56
C LEU A 92 -12.03 -16.25 24.03
N VAL A 93 -13.11 -15.71 24.60
CA VAL A 93 -14.48 -16.04 24.21
C VAL A 93 -14.81 -15.30 22.91
N ILE A 94 -15.06 -16.04 21.84
CA ILE A 94 -15.45 -15.45 20.54
C ILE A 94 -16.96 -15.33 20.40
N ALA A 95 -17.40 -14.68 19.31
CA ALA A 95 -18.81 -14.46 19.03
C ALA A 95 -19.62 -15.76 19.01
N THR A 96 -20.93 -15.64 19.26
CA THR A 96 -21.88 -16.75 19.39
C THR A 96 -21.59 -17.68 20.56
N ALA A 97 -21.25 -17.09 21.72
CA ALA A 97 -20.86 -17.85 22.89
C ALA A 97 -22.01 -18.74 23.40
N THR A 98 -21.68 -19.93 23.88
CA THR A 98 -22.65 -20.94 24.37
C THR A 98 -22.33 -21.42 25.78
N GLY A 99 -23.28 -22.13 26.39
CA GLY A 99 -23.12 -22.67 27.75
C GLY A 99 -22.92 -21.56 28.78
N ASP A 100 -21.94 -21.75 29.67
CA ASP A 100 -21.61 -20.80 30.73
C ASP A 100 -21.00 -19.49 30.20
N TRP A 101 -20.63 -19.42 28.93
CA TRP A 101 -19.99 -18.24 28.30
C TRP A 101 -20.99 -17.30 27.61
N VAL A 102 -22.29 -17.61 27.61
CA VAL A 102 -23.33 -16.75 27.00
C VAL A 102 -23.29 -15.34 27.60
N GLY A 103 -23.15 -14.31 26.77
CA GLY A 103 -23.10 -12.90 27.17
C GLY A 103 -21.70 -12.40 27.56
N HIS A 104 -20.68 -13.25 27.43
CA HIS A 104 -19.28 -12.94 27.70
C HIS A 104 -18.42 -12.89 26.42
N GLU A 105 -19.04 -12.61 25.27
CA GLU A 105 -18.30 -12.44 24.02
C GLU A 105 -17.23 -11.35 24.15
N ASN A 106 -16.01 -11.65 23.68
CA ASN A 106 -14.79 -10.86 23.77
C ASN A 106 -14.09 -10.81 25.15
N ASP A 107 -14.68 -11.39 26.19
CA ASP A 107 -14.03 -11.50 27.49
C ASP A 107 -12.92 -12.59 27.45
N ILE A 108 -11.93 -12.45 28.32
CA ILE A 108 -11.03 -13.56 28.65
C ILE A 108 -11.67 -14.36 29.78
N ALA A 109 -11.96 -15.63 29.53
CA ALA A 109 -12.48 -16.56 30.52
C ALA A 109 -11.32 -17.37 31.15
N GLU A 110 -11.26 -17.42 32.48
CA GLU A 110 -10.29 -18.21 33.25
C GLU A 110 -11.02 -19.19 34.17
N TRP A 111 -10.61 -20.46 34.19
CA TRP A 111 -11.19 -21.45 35.10
C TRP A 111 -10.50 -21.39 36.46
N ASP A 112 -11.22 -21.00 37.52
CA ASP A 112 -10.66 -20.91 38.88
C ASP A 112 -10.56 -22.28 39.60
N GLY A 113 -11.04 -23.34 38.95
CA GLY A 113 -11.18 -24.69 39.52
C GLY A 113 -12.62 -25.09 39.83
N SER A 114 -13.57 -24.15 39.81
CA SER A 114 -14.99 -24.37 40.09
C SER A 114 -15.94 -23.62 39.16
N VAL A 115 -15.58 -22.40 38.73
CA VAL A 115 -16.36 -21.56 37.82
C VAL A 115 -15.46 -20.83 36.82
N TRP A 116 -16.06 -20.38 35.71
CA TRP A 116 -15.40 -19.46 34.79
C TRP A 116 -15.46 -18.03 35.35
N VAL A 117 -14.29 -17.41 35.44
CA VAL A 117 -14.11 -16.01 35.81
C VAL A 117 -13.81 -15.21 34.55
N PHE A 118 -14.60 -14.17 34.28
CA PHE A 118 -14.50 -13.39 33.05
C PHE A 118 -13.84 -12.04 33.30
N THR A 119 -12.95 -11.65 32.39
CA THR A 119 -12.28 -10.35 32.39
C THR A 119 -12.62 -9.60 31.11
N THR A 120 -13.37 -8.51 31.24
CA THR A 120 -13.75 -7.66 30.11
C THR A 120 -12.58 -6.78 29.65
N PRO A 121 -12.26 -6.75 28.34
CA PRO A 121 -11.13 -6.00 27.83
C PRO A 121 -11.32 -4.48 27.87
N ASN A 122 -10.25 -3.77 28.24
CA ASN A 122 -10.11 -2.33 28.03
C ASN A 122 -9.27 -2.05 26.77
N LYS A 123 -9.31 -0.82 26.22
CA LYS A 123 -8.49 -0.50 25.04
C LYS A 123 -7.00 -0.65 25.36
N GLY A 124 -6.30 -1.43 24.55
CA GLY A 124 -4.88 -1.76 24.75
C GLY A 124 -4.66 -3.14 25.38
N PHE A 125 -5.71 -3.84 25.84
CA PHE A 125 -5.58 -5.20 26.34
C PHE A 125 -4.91 -6.10 25.32
N ALA A 126 -3.87 -6.84 25.72
CA ALA A 126 -3.07 -7.66 24.84
C ALA A 126 -2.91 -9.07 25.42
N THR A 127 -3.13 -10.10 24.62
CA THR A 127 -2.93 -11.50 25.04
C THR A 127 -2.38 -12.35 23.90
N TRP A 128 -1.46 -13.26 24.24
CA TRP A 128 -0.95 -14.27 23.31
C TRP A 128 -1.92 -15.44 23.24
N ILE A 129 -2.32 -15.80 22.03
CA ILE A 129 -3.16 -16.96 21.75
C ILE A 129 -2.23 -18.14 21.36
N GLU A 130 -2.20 -19.18 22.20
CA GLU A 130 -1.26 -20.29 22.05
C GLU A 130 -1.57 -21.19 20.84
N ASP A 131 -2.84 -21.49 20.58
CA ASP A 131 -3.27 -22.35 19.47
C ASP A 131 -2.85 -21.84 18.08
N THR A 132 -2.85 -20.53 17.89
CA THR A 132 -2.61 -19.83 16.63
C THR A 132 -1.26 -19.15 16.59
N ASN A 133 -0.51 -19.16 17.71
CA ASN A 133 0.76 -18.47 17.88
C ASN A 133 0.70 -17.00 17.45
N ALA A 134 -0.31 -16.28 17.97
CA ALA A 134 -0.58 -14.91 17.58
C ALA A 134 -0.80 -14.00 18.79
N LEU A 135 -0.31 -12.76 18.70
CA LEU A 135 -0.64 -11.71 19.66
C LEU A 135 -1.87 -10.93 19.17
N LYS A 136 -2.91 -10.86 20.00
CA LYS A 136 -4.07 -10.00 19.74
C LYS A 136 -4.15 -8.85 20.73
N VAL A 137 -4.67 -7.72 20.26
CA VAL A 137 -4.93 -6.51 21.04
C VAL A 137 -6.37 -6.06 20.87
N TRP A 138 -7.01 -5.68 21.97
CA TRP A 138 -8.31 -5.03 21.96
C TRP A 138 -8.16 -3.56 21.55
N ASN A 139 -8.68 -3.21 20.38
CA ASN A 139 -8.59 -1.82 19.88
C ASN A 139 -9.63 -0.87 20.51
N GLY A 140 -10.47 -1.38 21.41
CA GLY A 140 -11.61 -0.67 22.00
C GLY A 140 -12.97 -1.15 21.48
N THR A 141 -13.00 -1.97 20.43
CA THR A 141 -14.25 -2.48 19.83
C THR A 141 -14.15 -3.94 19.38
N VAL A 142 -12.98 -4.37 18.91
CA VAL A 142 -12.72 -5.76 18.48
C VAL A 142 -11.28 -6.16 18.81
N TRP A 143 -11.07 -7.47 19.03
CA TRP A 143 -9.73 -8.05 19.09
C TRP A 143 -9.12 -8.12 17.69
N VAL A 144 -7.95 -7.52 17.51
CA VAL A 144 -7.22 -7.52 16.24
C VAL A 144 -5.79 -8.00 16.45
N LEU A 145 -5.13 -8.47 15.40
CA LEU A 145 -3.73 -8.87 15.50
C LEU A 145 -2.85 -7.66 15.85
N PHE A 146 -1.84 -7.81 16.70
CA PHE A 146 -0.97 -6.72 17.14
C PHE A 146 -0.40 -5.88 15.97
N GLY A 147 0.04 -6.54 14.89
CA GLY A 147 0.55 -5.87 13.69
C GLY A 147 -0.49 -5.04 12.93
N SER A 148 -1.79 -5.21 13.21
CA SER A 148 -2.88 -4.43 12.62
C SER A 148 -3.34 -3.25 13.48
N THR A 149 -2.91 -3.17 14.75
CA THR A 149 -3.08 -1.98 15.60
C THR A 149 -1.94 -0.98 15.49
N SER A 150 -0.76 -1.43 15.05
CA SER A 150 0.41 -0.57 14.88
C SER A 150 0.35 0.17 13.56
N ASP A 151 0.00 1.45 13.62
CA ASP A 151 0.23 2.41 12.53
C ASP A 151 1.74 2.49 12.24
N HIS A 152 2.13 2.29 10.98
CA HIS A 152 3.52 2.40 10.58
C HIS A 152 4.07 3.81 10.83
N GLY A 153 3.23 4.85 10.71
CA GLY A 153 3.60 6.23 10.97
C GLY A 153 3.98 6.55 12.42
N ASN A 154 3.69 5.64 13.36
CA ASN A 154 4.10 5.75 14.77
C ASN A 154 5.47 5.11 15.07
N LEU A 155 6.11 4.46 14.09
CA LEU A 155 7.47 3.96 14.22
C LEU A 155 8.43 5.17 14.22
N ILE A 156 9.19 5.35 15.31
CA ILE A 156 10.13 6.47 15.43
C ILE A 156 11.13 6.43 14.26
N GLY A 157 11.08 7.46 13.41
CA GLY A 157 11.96 7.59 12.24
C GLY A 157 11.47 6.87 10.98
N LEU A 158 10.26 6.33 10.97
CA LEU A 158 9.58 5.75 9.81
C LEU A 158 8.14 6.30 9.75
N ALA A 159 7.95 7.57 9.41
CA ALA A 159 6.61 8.10 9.14
C ALA A 159 5.99 7.45 7.89
N ASP A 160 4.65 7.51 7.78
CA ASP A 160 3.96 7.06 6.56
C ASP A 160 4.53 7.78 5.34
N ASP A 161 4.98 6.99 4.37
CA ASP A 161 5.59 7.48 3.14
C ASP A 161 6.92 8.24 3.30
N ASP A 162 7.70 8.11 4.39
CA ASP A 162 8.91 8.92 4.57
C ASP A 162 10.19 8.38 3.90
N HIS A 163 10.20 7.15 3.38
CA HIS A 163 11.38 6.60 2.72
C HIS A 163 11.41 6.96 1.23
N PRO A 164 12.47 7.63 0.74
CA PRO A 164 12.70 7.90 -0.68
C PRO A 164 12.78 6.64 -1.56
N GLN A 165 12.86 5.46 -0.94
CA GLN A 165 13.01 4.17 -1.60
C GLN A 165 11.66 3.53 -1.99
N TYR A 166 10.54 3.96 -1.38
CA TYR A 166 9.22 3.53 -1.82
C TYR A 166 8.79 4.36 -3.03
N LEU A 167 8.71 3.70 -4.18
CA LEU A 167 8.11 4.27 -5.37
C LEU A 167 6.59 4.30 -5.17
N ASN A 168 6.04 5.47 -4.86
CA ASN A 168 4.60 5.70 -4.86
C ASN A 168 4.18 6.44 -6.14
N ASN A 169 2.89 6.35 -6.52
CA ASN A 169 2.37 7.02 -7.73
C ASN A 169 2.71 8.52 -7.75
N ALA A 170 2.61 9.22 -6.62
CA ALA A 170 2.89 10.65 -6.53
C ALA A 170 4.38 11.01 -6.73
N ARG A 171 5.32 10.12 -6.37
CA ARG A 171 6.77 10.31 -6.51
C ARG A 171 7.32 9.81 -7.83
N HIS A 172 6.69 8.80 -8.41
CA HIS A 172 6.94 8.39 -9.79
C HIS A 172 6.67 9.55 -10.75
N ASP A 173 5.65 10.36 -10.47
CA ASP A 173 5.22 11.44 -11.35
C ASP A 173 5.95 12.77 -11.12
N LEU A 174 6.90 12.84 -10.16
CA LEU A 174 7.68 14.05 -9.91
C LEU A 174 8.74 14.27 -11.02
N PRO A 175 8.60 15.30 -11.87
CA PRO A 175 9.50 15.54 -13.01
C PRO A 175 10.96 15.76 -12.59
N ALA A 176 11.18 16.17 -11.33
CA ALA A 176 12.50 16.41 -10.74
C ALA A 176 13.39 15.16 -10.67
N ARG A 177 12.83 13.94 -10.70
CA ARG A 177 13.62 12.68 -10.68
C ARG A 177 13.88 12.08 -12.06
N HIS A 178 13.39 12.70 -13.13
CA HIS A 178 13.65 12.33 -14.52
C HIS A 178 14.51 13.39 -15.23
N PRO A 179 15.82 13.50 -14.90
CA PRO A 179 16.73 14.45 -15.55
C PRO A 179 17.00 14.13 -17.03
N LEU A 180 16.44 13.04 -17.57
CA LEU A 180 16.59 12.59 -18.95
C LEU A 180 15.35 12.79 -19.84
N GLY A 181 14.39 13.61 -19.42
CA GLY A 181 13.29 14.04 -20.27
C GLY A 181 11.93 13.75 -19.67
N THR A 182 11.01 14.66 -19.97
CA THR A 182 9.58 14.60 -19.69
C THR A 182 9.05 13.17 -19.78
N VAL A 183 8.51 12.66 -18.67
CA VAL A 183 7.57 11.53 -18.55
C VAL A 183 7.79 10.43 -19.58
N VAL A 184 8.34 9.28 -19.19
CA VAL A 184 8.20 8.06 -20.00
C VAL A 184 6.72 7.72 -20.01
N PRO A 185 5.96 8.00 -21.08
CA PRO A 185 4.53 7.88 -21.04
C PRO A 185 4.20 6.48 -21.54
N HIS A 186 4.54 5.47 -20.75
CA HIS A 186 3.97 4.14 -20.99
C HIS A 186 2.44 4.13 -20.79
N ASP A 187 1.88 5.23 -20.28
CA ASP A 187 0.44 5.46 -20.15
C ASP A 187 -0.15 6.30 -21.30
N SER A 188 0.70 6.91 -22.16
CA SER A 188 0.26 7.56 -23.41
C SER A 188 0.64 6.74 -24.65
N LEU A 189 0.45 5.43 -24.59
CA LEU A 189 0.56 4.54 -25.75
C LEU A 189 -0.37 4.93 -26.91
N ALA A 190 -1.30 5.86 -26.69
CA ALA A 190 -2.13 6.47 -27.73
C ALA A 190 -1.31 7.18 -28.82
N ASP A 191 -0.11 7.70 -28.51
CA ASP A 191 0.76 8.33 -29.52
C ASP A 191 1.60 7.31 -30.32
N LEU A 192 1.70 6.06 -29.84
CA LEU A 192 2.28 4.94 -30.59
C LEU A 192 1.23 4.12 -31.35
N ALA A 193 -0.06 4.35 -31.12
CA ALA A 193 -1.11 3.79 -31.96
C ALA A 193 -1.01 4.46 -33.33
N GLU A 194 -0.59 3.68 -34.33
CA GLU A 194 -0.60 3.94 -35.77
C GLU A 194 -1.16 5.33 -36.14
N LYS A 195 -0.24 6.26 -36.46
CA LYS A 195 -0.61 7.60 -36.91
C LYS A 195 -1.60 7.46 -38.06
N ALA A 196 -2.88 7.74 -37.81
CA ALA A 196 -3.92 7.57 -38.82
C ALA A 196 -3.53 8.34 -40.10
N HIS A 197 -3.83 7.79 -41.28
CA HIS A 197 -3.54 8.45 -42.55
C HIS A 197 -4.10 9.88 -42.64
N SER A 198 -5.16 10.18 -41.88
CA SER A 198 -5.73 11.53 -41.73
C SER A 198 -4.80 12.55 -41.08
N SER A 199 -3.70 12.11 -40.45
CA SER A 199 -2.69 12.96 -39.83
C SER A 199 -1.62 13.47 -40.80
N LEU A 200 -1.65 13.02 -42.06
CA LEU A 200 -0.80 13.52 -43.14
C LEU A 200 -1.50 14.72 -43.80
N THR A 201 -0.97 15.91 -43.59
CA THR A 201 -1.46 17.13 -44.26
C THR A 201 -0.82 17.25 -45.64
N GLY A 202 -1.64 17.36 -46.69
CA GLY A 202 -1.18 17.56 -48.06
C GLY A 202 -0.95 16.29 -48.88
N VAL A 203 -1.46 15.13 -48.42
CA VAL A 203 -1.43 13.87 -49.16
C VAL A 203 -2.86 13.35 -49.34
N GLY A 204 -3.28 13.06 -50.57
CA GLY A 204 -4.61 12.57 -50.93
C GLY A 204 -4.57 11.25 -51.73
N PRO A 205 -5.74 10.67 -52.05
CA PRO A 205 -5.83 9.40 -52.80
C PRO A 205 -5.08 9.40 -54.15
N SER A 206 -4.94 10.58 -54.75
CA SER A 206 -4.22 10.81 -56.02
C SER A 206 -2.70 10.70 -55.90
N ASP A 207 -2.15 10.86 -54.69
CA ASP A 207 -0.72 10.76 -54.42
C ASP A 207 -0.26 9.29 -54.26
N HIS A 208 -1.21 8.37 -54.14
CA HIS A 208 -0.96 6.94 -54.17
C HIS A 208 -1.27 6.39 -55.56
N HIS A 209 -0.32 6.48 -56.49
CA HIS A 209 -0.42 5.70 -57.73
C HIS A 209 -0.31 4.21 -57.37
N VAL A 210 -1.30 3.41 -57.79
CA VAL A 210 -1.27 1.96 -57.62
C VAL A 210 -0.09 1.41 -58.44
N LYS A 211 1.02 1.05 -57.78
CA LYS A 211 2.15 0.38 -58.44
C LYS A 211 1.81 -1.08 -58.72
N THR A 212 1.22 -1.36 -59.87
CA THR A 212 1.24 -2.70 -60.46
C THR A 212 2.48 -2.85 -61.34
N GLY A 213 3.65 -3.09 -60.72
CA GLY A 213 4.89 -3.47 -61.41
C GLY A 213 5.90 -2.33 -61.69
N ASN A 214 7.05 -2.71 -62.24
CA ASN A 214 8.26 -1.87 -62.46
C ASN A 214 8.15 -0.83 -63.60
N TYR A 215 6.95 -0.56 -64.10
CA TYR A 215 6.69 0.49 -65.06
C TYR A 215 5.71 1.47 -64.45
N GLU A 216 5.98 2.77 -64.59
CA GLU A 216 4.98 3.79 -64.31
C GLU A 216 3.80 3.55 -65.25
N VAL A 217 2.77 2.88 -64.73
CA VAL A 217 1.48 2.78 -65.40
C VAL A 217 0.85 4.16 -65.28
N PHE A 218 1.10 5.04 -66.25
CA PHE A 218 0.12 6.08 -66.54
C PHE A 218 -1.20 5.32 -66.72
N PRO A 219 -2.19 5.52 -65.84
CA PRO A 219 -3.39 4.69 -65.82
C PRO A 219 -3.94 4.68 -67.22
N ASN A 220 -4.11 3.47 -67.78
CA ASN A 220 -4.74 3.16 -69.08
C ASN A 220 -5.38 4.42 -69.67
N THR A 221 -4.65 5.15 -70.53
CA THR A 221 -5.02 6.48 -71.04
C THR A 221 -6.53 6.54 -71.22
N GLU A 222 -7.18 7.38 -70.42
CA GLU A 222 -8.64 7.50 -70.26
C GLU A 222 -9.37 7.14 -71.57
N GLU A 223 -10.01 5.96 -71.61
CA GLU A 223 -10.86 5.59 -72.76
C GLU A 223 -12.16 6.37 -72.60
N VAL A 224 -12.35 7.37 -73.44
CA VAL A 224 -13.45 8.32 -73.37
C VAL A 224 -14.38 8.13 -74.57
N THR A 225 -15.66 8.42 -74.39
CA THR A 225 -16.63 8.43 -75.50
C THR A 225 -16.49 9.66 -76.40
N SER A 226 -15.82 10.70 -75.91
CA SER A 226 -15.42 11.90 -76.66
C SER A 226 -14.25 12.57 -75.97
N VAL A 227 -13.22 13.01 -76.70
CA VAL A 227 -12.18 13.87 -76.09
C VAL A 227 -12.75 15.24 -75.72
N PRO A 228 -12.30 15.85 -74.60
CA PRO A 228 -12.70 17.20 -74.23
C PRO A 228 -12.17 18.23 -75.24
N ALA A 229 -12.66 19.48 -75.14
CA ALA A 229 -12.15 20.57 -75.97
C ALA A 229 -10.62 20.72 -75.79
N PRO A 230 -9.86 20.92 -76.90
CA PRO A 230 -8.42 21.11 -76.80
C PRO A 230 -8.13 22.42 -76.06
N ALA A 231 -7.30 22.34 -75.01
CA ALA A 231 -7.00 23.44 -74.10
C ALA A 231 -5.63 23.24 -73.44
N ALA A 232 -5.09 24.28 -72.80
CA ALA A 232 -3.77 24.28 -72.16
C ALA A 232 -3.62 23.18 -71.09
N GLU A 233 -4.65 22.92 -70.31
CA GLU A 233 -4.72 21.85 -69.30
C GLU A 233 -4.61 20.43 -69.89
N ASN A 234 -4.85 20.29 -71.19
CA ASN A 234 -4.79 19.03 -71.91
C ASN A 234 -3.50 18.88 -72.73
N LEU A 235 -2.62 19.89 -72.80
CA LEU A 235 -1.40 19.85 -73.62
C LEU A 235 -0.51 18.65 -73.22
N GLY A 236 -0.12 17.85 -74.22
CA GLY A 236 0.71 16.65 -74.02
C GLY A 236 -0.04 15.41 -73.56
N ARG A 237 -1.35 15.51 -73.29
CA ARG A 237 -2.17 14.32 -72.96
C ARG A 237 -2.37 13.44 -74.18
N ILE A 238 -2.23 12.13 -73.99
CA ILE A 238 -2.61 11.10 -74.95
C ILE A 238 -3.93 10.48 -74.46
N MET A 239 -4.96 10.47 -75.30
CA MET A 239 -6.28 9.93 -74.98
C MET A 239 -6.73 8.91 -76.04
N ARG A 240 -7.62 8.00 -75.63
CA ARG A 240 -8.25 7.00 -76.51
C ARG A 240 -9.73 7.30 -76.59
N GLU A 241 -10.22 7.63 -77.78
CA GLU A 241 -11.63 7.87 -78.01
C GLU A 241 -12.29 6.64 -78.62
N ARG A 242 -13.37 6.16 -78.00
CA ARG A 242 -14.23 5.11 -78.53
C ARG A 242 -15.69 5.50 -78.25
N THR A 243 -16.41 5.86 -79.30
CA THR A 243 -17.77 6.43 -79.22
C THR A 243 -18.85 5.42 -78.79
N GLY A 244 -18.57 4.11 -78.89
CA GLY A 244 -19.46 3.03 -78.48
C GLY A 244 -18.74 1.68 -78.46
N ALA A 245 -19.37 0.64 -77.89
CA ALA A 245 -18.75 -0.66 -77.66
C ALA A 245 -18.22 -1.36 -78.94
N ASP A 246 -18.84 -1.08 -80.10
CA ASP A 246 -18.50 -1.66 -81.41
C ASP A 246 -17.80 -0.66 -82.35
N GLU A 247 -17.37 0.48 -81.82
CA GLU A 247 -16.71 1.53 -82.58
C GLU A 247 -15.18 1.44 -82.45
N VAL A 248 -14.50 1.96 -83.46
CA VAL A 248 -13.04 2.00 -83.50
C VAL A 248 -12.47 2.88 -82.39
N THR A 249 -11.35 2.46 -81.83
CA THR A 249 -10.58 3.28 -80.88
C THR A 249 -9.63 4.18 -81.66
N ILE A 250 -9.76 5.50 -81.44
CA ILE A 250 -8.87 6.51 -82.01
C ILE A 250 -7.92 7.01 -80.91
N VAL A 251 -6.62 6.92 -81.14
CA VAL A 251 -5.61 7.50 -80.25
C VAL A 251 -5.34 8.93 -80.68
N LYS A 252 -5.48 9.89 -79.77
CA LYS A 252 -5.25 11.33 -80.03
C LYS A 252 -4.22 11.91 -79.06
N LEU A 253 -3.43 12.88 -79.53
CA LEU A 253 -2.50 13.69 -78.72
C LEU A 253 -2.91 15.16 -78.81
N CYS A 254 -3.00 15.85 -77.68
CA CYS A 254 -3.26 17.28 -77.67
C CYS A 254 -1.95 18.05 -77.86
N VAL A 255 -1.90 18.89 -78.89
CA VAL A 255 -0.74 19.73 -79.24
C VAL A 255 -1.13 21.19 -79.29
N GLN A 256 -0.14 22.07 -79.12
CA GLN A 256 -0.31 23.51 -79.30
C GLN A 256 0.07 23.89 -80.73
N ASN A 257 -0.91 24.37 -81.51
CA ASN A 257 -0.71 24.76 -82.91
C ASN A 257 -0.22 26.23 -83.01
N SER A 258 -0.64 27.11 -82.10
CA SER A 258 -0.15 28.49 -82.02
C SER A 258 -0.29 29.07 -80.61
N SER A 259 0.10 30.33 -80.40
CA SER A 259 -0.08 31.03 -79.12
C SER A 259 -1.54 30.95 -78.67
N ASN A 260 -1.81 30.12 -77.66
CA ASN A 260 -3.13 29.82 -77.10
C ASN A 260 -4.12 29.09 -78.03
N ASN A 261 -3.66 28.42 -79.08
CA ASN A 261 -4.50 27.51 -79.87
C ASN A 261 -4.03 26.07 -79.71
N TYR A 262 -4.95 25.18 -79.40
CA TYR A 262 -4.70 23.77 -79.13
C TYR A 262 -5.54 22.91 -80.05
N GLU A 263 -5.03 21.76 -80.42
CA GLU A 263 -5.74 20.80 -81.26
C GLU A 263 -5.44 19.37 -80.84
N TRP A 264 -6.40 18.48 -81.13
CA TRP A 264 -6.19 17.04 -81.02
C TRP A 264 -5.74 16.49 -82.37
N ILE A 265 -4.52 15.95 -82.42
CA ILE A 265 -4.03 15.21 -83.57
C ILE A 265 -4.28 13.72 -83.38
N GLN A 266 -4.76 13.04 -84.42
CA GLN A 266 -4.93 11.59 -84.42
C GLN A 266 -3.60 10.90 -84.71
N LEU A 267 -3.19 10.00 -83.82
CA LEU A 267 -1.95 9.21 -83.94
C LEU A 267 -2.21 7.82 -84.54
N ALA A 268 -3.31 7.18 -84.17
CA ALA A 268 -3.64 5.83 -84.62
C ALA A 268 -5.15 5.57 -84.54
N ILE A 269 -5.61 4.53 -85.25
CA ILE A 269 -6.98 4.02 -85.22
C ILE A 269 -6.92 2.49 -85.19
N SER A 270 -7.76 1.86 -84.36
CA SER A 270 -7.86 0.39 -84.33
C SER A 270 -8.54 -0.12 -85.60
N THR A 271 -8.05 -1.24 -86.14
CA THR A 271 -8.66 -1.99 -87.24
C THR A 271 -9.66 -3.01 -86.76
#